data_AF-V2XDE7-F1
#
_entry.id   AF-V2XDE7-F1
#
_cell.length_a   1.000
_cell.length_b   1.000
_cell.length_c   1.000
_cell.angle_alpha   90.00
_cell.angle_beta   90.00
_cell.angle_gamma   90.00
#
_symmetry.space_group_name_H-M   'P 1'
#
loop_
_entity.id
_entity.type
_entity.pdbx_description
1 polymer ?
#
loop_
_entity_poly.entity_id
_entity_poly.type
_entity_poly.pdbx_seq_one_letter_code
_entity_poly.pdbx_strand_id
1 'polypeptide(L)'
;MRCFTYGPPRGAGKSTEKTYTPCSPTKQCLITFLCEEQFMKYSDIADVVGIDASTACRNYHDMNITRDPYKHAKPGRGRPKKVSTQELCEMVRGIDDGSIRDGADAGRTVRPQVPDCTVQQTLEQAGLHGHVRCKKPHLTNNNLRGQVEFGLKMLDLDKEE
;
A
#
# COMPACT_ATOMS: atom_id res chain seq x y z
N MET A 1 -11.90 43.48 -8.62
CA MET A 1 -10.67 42.65 -8.56
C MET A 1 -9.85 43.11 -7.36
N ARG A 2 -9.68 42.27 -6.33
CA ARG A 2 -8.85 42.58 -5.14
C ARG A 2 -7.71 41.58 -5.11
N CYS A 3 -6.48 42.06 -5.29
CA CYS A 3 -5.26 41.26 -5.24
C CYS A 3 -4.92 40.96 -3.77
N PHE A 4 -4.91 39.67 -3.40
CA PHE A 4 -4.37 39.23 -2.11
C PHE A 4 -2.84 39.15 -2.22
N THR A 5 -2.13 40.05 -1.54
CA THR A 5 -0.69 39.95 -1.35
C THR A 5 -0.41 39.00 -0.17
N TYR A 6 0.16 37.83 -0.45
CA TYR A 6 0.69 36.95 0.57
C TYR A 6 1.95 37.61 1.17
N GLY A 7 1.87 38.01 2.44
CA GLY A 7 3.07 38.36 3.21
C GLY A 7 3.97 37.14 3.41
N PRO A 8 5.29 37.32 3.58
CA PRO A 8 6.22 36.22 3.78
C PRO A 8 5.86 35.45 5.08
N PRO A 9 5.98 34.12 5.08
CA PRO A 9 5.64 33.31 6.25
C PRO A 9 6.53 33.70 7.43
N ARG A 10 5.88 34.04 8.54
CA ARG A 10 6.54 34.36 9.81
C ARG A 10 7.22 33.09 10.35
N GLY A 11 8.53 33.17 10.55
CA GLY A 11 9.31 32.39 11.50
C GLY A 11 9.03 30.89 11.57
N ALA A 12 9.83 30.10 10.84
CA ALA A 12 10.04 28.70 11.17
C ALA A 12 10.70 28.62 12.56
N GLY A 13 9.88 28.46 13.61
CA GLY A 13 10.38 27.99 14.89
C GLY A 13 11.08 26.66 14.65
N LYS A 14 12.35 26.56 15.04
CA LYS A 14 13.09 25.29 15.01
C LYS A 14 12.34 24.33 15.95
N SER A 15 11.55 23.43 15.39
CA SER A 15 10.95 22.34 16.15
C SER A 15 12.10 21.55 16.78
N THR A 16 12.21 21.57 18.11
CA THR A 16 13.15 20.73 18.87
C THR A 16 12.68 19.28 18.95
N GLU A 17 11.68 18.89 18.16
CA GLU A 17 11.36 17.49 17.93
C GLU A 17 12.53 16.85 17.17
N LYS A 18 13.42 16.19 17.92
CA LYS A 18 14.38 15.25 17.35
C LYS A 18 13.59 14.14 16.68
N THR A 19 13.35 14.26 15.37
CA THR A 19 12.76 13.21 14.55
C THR A 19 13.64 11.97 14.65
N TYR A 20 13.09 10.91 15.25
CA TYR A 20 13.76 9.61 15.34
C TYR A 20 14.04 9.11 13.92
N THR A 21 15.31 9.06 13.55
CA THR A 21 15.75 8.39 12.33
C THR A 21 16.29 7.03 12.77
N PRO A 22 15.60 5.91 12.47
CA PRO A 22 16.12 4.59 12.76
C PRO A 22 17.47 4.42 12.05
N CYS A 23 18.47 3.89 12.77
CA CYS A 23 19.77 3.61 12.18
C CYS A 23 19.63 2.51 11.12
N SER A 24 20.48 2.53 10.10
CA SER A 24 20.53 1.42 9.14
C SER A 24 20.93 0.12 9.84
N PRO A 25 20.53 -1.06 9.32
CA PRO A 25 20.90 -2.36 9.89
C PRO A 25 22.41 -2.50 10.12
N THR A 26 23.23 -2.01 9.18
CA THR A 26 24.68 -2.02 9.29
C THR A 26 25.19 -1.19 10.47
N LYS A 27 24.62 0.00 10.69
CA LYS A 27 24.96 0.84 11.85
C LYS A 27 24.51 0.19 13.15
N GLN A 28 23.34 -0.46 13.17
CA GLN A 28 22.87 -1.20 14.34
C GLN A 28 23.82 -2.36 14.69
N CYS A 29 24.23 -3.18 13.72
CA CYS A 29 25.22 -4.23 13.94
C CYS A 29 26.55 -3.67 14.45
N LEU A 30 27.03 -2.57 13.86
CA LEU A 30 28.28 -1.94 14.27
C LEU A 30 28.20 -1.43 15.72
N ILE A 31 27.09 -0.80 16.12
CA ILE A 31 26.86 -0.36 17.50
C ILE A 31 26.89 -1.57 18.45
N THR A 32 26.20 -2.66 18.11
CA THR A 32 26.20 -3.87 18.92
C THR A 32 27.59 -4.48 19.05
N PHE A 33 28.33 -4.60 17.94
CA PHE A 33 29.71 -5.09 17.92
C PHE A 33 30.63 -4.24 18.81
N LEU A 34 30.58 -2.91 18.68
CA LEU A 34 31.44 -2.02 19.48
C LEU A 34 31.08 -2.05 20.97
N CYS A 35 29.82 -2.32 21.31
CA CYS A 35 29.37 -2.40 22.69
C CYS A 35 29.67 -3.77 23.34
N GLU A 36 29.45 -4.89 22.63
CA GLU A 36 29.60 -6.25 23.15
C GLU A 36 31.05 -6.75 23.05
N GLU A 37 31.74 -6.49 21.94
CA GLU A 37 33.09 -7.03 21.69
C GLU A 37 34.21 -6.07 22.12
N GLN A 38 33.99 -4.76 21.97
CA GLN A 38 35.00 -3.73 22.27
C GLN A 38 34.74 -2.98 23.59
N PHE A 39 33.63 -3.27 24.27
CA PHE A 39 33.23 -2.65 25.54
C PHE A 39 33.29 -1.11 25.54
N MET A 40 33.04 -0.49 24.39
CA MET A 40 33.11 0.96 24.23
C MET A 40 31.92 1.66 24.89
N LYS A 41 32.14 2.90 25.36
CA LYS A 41 31.05 3.74 25.89
C LYS A 41 30.23 4.29 24.74
N TYR A 42 28.94 4.55 24.99
CA TYR A 42 28.02 5.07 23.98
C TYR A 42 28.44 6.43 23.38
N SER A 43 29.18 7.26 24.12
CA SER A 43 29.77 8.51 23.62
C SER A 43 30.75 8.22 22.48
N ASP A 44 31.65 7.29 22.71
CA ASP A 44 32.75 6.98 21.81
C ASP A 44 32.23 6.23 20.58
N ILE A 45 31.23 5.35 20.79
CA ILE A 45 30.49 4.70 19.70
C ILE A 45 29.77 5.74 18.83
N ALA A 46 29.17 6.76 19.45
CA ALA A 46 28.49 7.83 18.73
C ALA A 46 29.44 8.60 17.81
N ASP A 47 30.65 8.91 18.29
CA ASP A 47 31.68 9.57 17.51
C ASP A 47 32.15 8.71 16.33
N VAL A 48 32.36 7.40 16.55
CA VAL A 48 32.78 6.45 15.50
C VAL A 48 31.70 6.26 14.43
N VAL A 49 30.43 6.12 14.84
CA VAL A 49 29.31 5.82 13.93
C VAL A 49 28.69 7.09 13.31
N GLY A 50 29.06 8.26 13.85
CA GLY A 50 28.54 9.57 13.45
C GLY A 50 27.06 9.74 13.78
N ILE A 51 26.66 9.43 15.02
CA ILE A 51 25.27 9.54 15.51
C ILE A 51 25.23 10.14 16.91
N ASP A 52 24.06 10.54 17.40
CA ASP A 52 23.90 11.01 18.79
C ASP A 52 24.03 9.82 19.77
N ALA A 53 24.73 10.01 20.89
CA ALA A 53 24.94 8.96 21.90
C ALA A 53 23.63 8.35 22.43
N SER A 54 22.55 9.14 22.53
CA SER A 54 21.22 8.63 22.89
C SER A 54 20.64 7.70 21.82
N THR A 55 20.98 7.93 20.56
CA THR A 55 20.60 7.06 19.44
C THR A 55 21.38 5.75 19.48
N ALA A 56 22.68 5.79 19.78
CA ALA A 56 23.49 4.59 19.97
C ALA A 56 22.93 3.71 21.11
N CYS A 57 22.66 4.31 22.27
CA CYS A 57 22.08 3.62 23.43
C CYS A 57 20.72 2.98 23.13
N ARG A 58 19.79 3.71 22.49
CA ARG A 58 18.48 3.16 22.11
C ARG A 58 18.59 2.01 21.12
N ASN A 59 19.37 2.17 20.05
CA ASN A 59 19.54 1.11 19.06
C ASN A 59 20.18 -0.15 19.67
N TYR A 60 21.17 0.01 20.56
CA TYR A 60 21.75 -1.11 21.29
C TYR A 60 20.69 -1.83 22.15
N HIS A 61 19.87 -1.07 22.87
CA HIS A 61 18.82 -1.67 23.69
C HIS A 61 17.76 -2.40 22.84
N ASP A 62 17.31 -1.80 21.74
CA ASP A 62 16.37 -2.40 20.79
C ASP A 62 16.95 -3.69 20.18
N MET A 63 18.24 -3.67 19.81
CA MET A 63 18.98 -4.84 19.30
C MET A 63 19.16 -5.92 20.34
N ASN A 64 19.34 -5.57 21.62
CA ASN A 64 19.47 -6.56 22.68
C ASN A 64 18.14 -7.30 22.93
N ILE A 65 16.99 -6.62 22.73
CA ILE A 65 15.65 -7.22 22.82
C ILE A 65 15.32 -8.04 21.57
N THR A 66 15.59 -7.47 20.40
CA THR A 66 15.12 -8.01 19.13
C THR A 66 16.08 -9.05 18.52
N ARG A 67 17.39 -8.88 18.70
CA ARG A 67 18.47 -9.68 18.10
C ARG A 67 18.44 -9.78 16.57
N ASP A 68 17.78 -8.83 15.91
CA ASP A 68 17.60 -8.76 14.46
C ASP A 68 17.68 -7.29 13.99
N PRO A 69 18.72 -6.92 13.21
CA PRO A 69 18.93 -5.57 12.71
C PRO A 69 18.00 -5.20 11.54
N TYR A 70 17.27 -6.17 10.98
CA TYR A 70 16.31 -5.95 9.89
C TYR A 70 14.87 -5.86 10.38
N LYS A 71 14.63 -5.99 11.68
CA LYS A 71 13.28 -5.84 12.21
C LYS A 71 12.81 -4.42 12.00
N HIS A 72 11.93 -4.26 11.03
CA HIS A 72 11.27 -3.00 10.77
C HIS A 72 10.48 -2.56 12.02
N ALA A 73 10.47 -1.25 12.28
CA ALA A 73 9.56 -0.68 13.26
C ALA A 73 8.14 -1.17 12.94
N LYS A 74 7.40 -1.59 13.98
CA LYS A 74 6.01 -2.00 13.80
C LYS A 74 5.30 -0.90 13.00
N PRO A 75 4.61 -1.24 11.89
CA PRO A 75 3.94 -0.23 11.09
C PRO A 75 3.07 0.60 12.02
N GLY A 76 3.30 1.92 12.02
CA GLY A 76 2.53 2.83 12.84
C GLY A 76 1.04 2.71 12.53
N ARG A 77 0.18 3.17 13.45
CA ARG A 77 -1.24 3.33 13.13
C ARG A 77 -1.35 4.36 12.00
N GLY A 78 -1.54 3.87 10.78
CA GLY A 78 -1.73 4.71 9.61
C GLY A 78 -2.98 5.58 9.77
N ARG A 79 -3.13 6.55 8.86
CA ARG A 79 -4.35 7.34 8.78
C ARG A 79 -5.57 6.40 8.62
N PRO A 80 -6.68 6.64 9.35
CA PRO A 80 -7.90 5.88 9.15
C PRO A 80 -8.32 5.86 7.68
N LYS A 81 -8.75 4.69 7.21
CA LYS A 81 -9.22 4.53 5.83
C LYS A 81 -10.44 5.41 5.59
N LYS A 82 -10.52 5.98 4.38
CA LYS A 82 -11.67 6.79 3.94
C LYS A 82 -12.91 5.97 3.63
N VAL A 83 -12.81 4.66 3.55
CA VAL A 83 -13.92 3.73 3.35
C VAL A 83 -13.80 2.69 4.46
N SER A 84 -14.88 2.48 5.20
CA SER A 84 -14.93 1.49 6.27
C SER A 84 -15.10 0.09 5.69
N THR A 85 -14.79 -0.93 6.48
CA THR A 85 -14.99 -2.33 6.08
C THR A 85 -16.47 -2.63 5.83
N GLN A 86 -17.38 -2.01 6.59
CA GLN A 86 -18.82 -2.20 6.43
C GLN A 86 -19.31 -1.62 5.10
N GLU A 87 -18.92 -0.39 4.78
CA GLU A 87 -19.28 0.27 3.52
C GLU A 87 -18.72 -0.52 2.33
N LEU A 88 -17.50 -1.07 2.45
CA LEU A 88 -16.93 -1.95 1.44
C LEU A 88 -17.79 -3.20 1.23
N CYS A 89 -18.22 -3.87 2.31
CA CYS A 89 -19.12 -5.01 2.22
C CYS A 89 -20.46 -4.66 1.56
N GLU A 90 -21.01 -3.48 1.86
CA GLU A 90 -22.25 -2.99 1.24
C GLU A 90 -22.07 -2.77 -0.27
N MET A 91 -20.97 -2.12 -0.69
CA MET A 91 -20.66 -1.92 -2.11
C MET A 91 -20.42 -3.23 -2.86
N VAL A 92 -19.68 -4.18 -2.27
CA VAL A 92 -19.42 -5.49 -2.88
C VAL A 92 -20.73 -6.25 -3.07
N ARG A 93 -21.56 -6.32 -2.02
CA ARG A 93 -22.87 -6.99 -2.09
C ARG A 93 -23.78 -6.37 -3.14
N GLY A 94 -23.80 -5.03 -3.22
CA GLY A 94 -24.60 -4.32 -4.21
C GLY A 94 -24.14 -4.57 -5.65
N ILE A 95 -22.86 -4.81 -5.87
CA ILE A 95 -22.34 -5.20 -7.18
C ILE A 95 -22.71 -6.66 -7.49
N ASP A 96 -22.57 -7.55 -6.51
CA ASP A 96 -22.88 -8.98 -6.69
C ASP A 96 -24.38 -9.25 -6.95
N ASP A 97 -25.26 -8.52 -6.28
CA ASP A 97 -26.72 -8.61 -6.46
C ASP A 97 -27.24 -7.80 -7.67
N GLY A 98 -26.37 -6.99 -8.27
CA GLY A 98 -26.68 -6.15 -9.43
C GLY A 98 -27.48 -4.87 -9.13
N SER A 99 -27.65 -4.51 -7.85
CA SER A 99 -28.26 -3.23 -7.45
C SER A 99 -27.37 -2.03 -7.69
N ILE A 100 -26.04 -2.23 -7.73
CA ILE A 100 -25.02 -1.23 -8.04
C ILE A 100 -24.33 -1.65 -9.33
N ARG A 101 -24.29 -0.76 -10.32
CA ARG A 101 -23.82 -1.09 -11.67
C ARG A 101 -22.30 -1.22 -11.76
N ASP A 102 -21.58 -0.28 -11.15
CA ASP A 102 -20.13 -0.17 -11.24
C ASP A 102 -19.54 0.55 -10.02
N GLY A 103 -18.22 0.70 -9.98
CA GLY A 103 -17.53 1.35 -8.85
C GLY A 103 -17.80 2.85 -8.72
N ALA A 104 -18.18 3.55 -9.79
CA ALA A 104 -18.57 4.97 -9.70
C ALA A 104 -19.98 5.08 -9.11
N ASP A 105 -20.88 4.18 -9.51
CA ASP A 105 -22.22 4.06 -8.94
C ASP A 105 -22.18 3.66 -7.46
N ALA A 106 -21.24 2.78 -7.09
CA ALA A 106 -20.98 2.40 -5.71
C ALA A 106 -20.61 3.60 -4.83
N GLY A 107 -19.73 4.48 -5.34
CA GLY A 107 -19.34 5.70 -4.66
C GLY A 107 -20.50 6.66 -4.47
N ARG A 108 -21.33 6.85 -5.49
CA ARG A 108 -22.52 7.71 -5.41
C ARG A 108 -23.60 7.17 -4.47
N THR A 109 -23.72 5.85 -4.37
CA THR A 109 -24.78 5.21 -3.59
C THR A 109 -24.41 5.09 -2.11
N VAL A 110 -23.19 4.62 -1.81
CA VAL A 110 -22.78 4.29 -0.44
C VAL A 110 -22.02 5.45 0.21
N ARG A 111 -21.14 6.15 -0.52
CA ARG A 111 -20.29 7.20 0.08
C ARG A 111 -19.96 8.37 -0.86
N PRO A 112 -20.91 9.30 -1.09
CA PRO A 112 -20.75 10.39 -2.05
C PRO A 112 -19.63 11.38 -1.72
N GLN A 113 -19.19 11.44 -0.45
CA GLN A 113 -18.13 12.37 -0.03
C GLN A 113 -16.72 11.84 -0.36
N VAL A 114 -16.60 10.58 -0.77
CA VAL A 114 -15.32 9.97 -1.14
C VAL A 114 -15.13 10.07 -2.64
N PRO A 115 -13.97 10.54 -3.12
CA PRO A 115 -13.69 10.60 -4.56
C PRO A 115 -13.77 9.21 -5.21
N ASP A 116 -14.34 9.14 -6.42
CA ASP A 116 -14.51 7.91 -7.20
C ASP A 116 -13.22 7.07 -7.31
N CYS A 117 -12.07 7.73 -7.47
CA CYS A 117 -10.77 7.04 -7.54
C CYS A 117 -10.43 6.26 -6.25
N THR A 118 -10.83 6.78 -5.08
CA THR A 118 -10.61 6.08 -3.80
C THR A 118 -11.55 4.88 -3.69
N VAL A 119 -12.80 5.02 -4.15
CA VAL A 119 -13.77 3.92 -4.16
C VAL A 119 -13.31 2.80 -5.08
N GLN A 120 -12.90 3.13 -6.31
CA GLN A 120 -12.35 2.19 -7.28
C GLN A 120 -11.13 1.43 -6.72
N GLN A 121 -10.16 2.14 -6.15
CA GLN A 121 -8.99 1.51 -5.54
C GLN A 121 -9.36 0.59 -4.37
N THR A 122 -10.38 0.95 -3.59
CA THR A 122 -10.85 0.13 -2.46
C THR A 122 -11.56 -1.14 -2.96
N LEU A 123 -12.37 -1.04 -4.00
CA LEU A 123 -13.01 -2.19 -4.65
C LEU A 123 -11.99 -3.10 -5.34
N GLU A 124 -10.97 -2.52 -5.96
CA GLU A 124 -9.85 -3.27 -6.54
C GLU A 124 -9.10 -4.07 -5.48
N GLN A 125 -8.79 -3.47 -4.33
CA GLN A 125 -8.20 -4.18 -3.19
C GLN A 125 -9.10 -5.31 -2.64
N ALA A 126 -10.40 -5.24 -2.89
CA ALA A 126 -11.36 -6.30 -2.56
C ALA A 126 -11.53 -7.36 -3.66
N GLY A 127 -10.77 -7.25 -4.77
CA GLY A 127 -10.81 -8.19 -5.89
C GLY A 127 -11.82 -7.84 -6.99
N LEU A 128 -12.55 -6.72 -6.86
CA LEU A 128 -13.46 -6.24 -7.88
C LEU A 128 -12.71 -5.32 -8.85
N HIS A 129 -11.92 -5.95 -9.73
CA HIS A 129 -11.26 -5.24 -10.82
C HIS A 129 -12.31 -4.77 -11.82
N GLY A 130 -12.24 -3.47 -12.18
CA GLY A 130 -13.14 -2.81 -13.12
C GLY A 130 -12.96 -3.25 -14.57
N HIS A 131 -12.99 -4.56 -14.85
CA HIS A 131 -13.03 -5.06 -16.21
C HIS A 131 -14.46 -4.92 -16.73
N VAL A 132 -14.63 -4.04 -17.72
CA VAL A 132 -15.88 -3.95 -18.47
C VAL A 132 -16.09 -5.31 -19.15
N ARG A 133 -17.12 -6.06 -18.73
CA ARG A 133 -17.56 -7.25 -19.47
C ARG A 133 -17.99 -6.81 -20.87
N CYS A 134 -17.17 -7.13 -21.88
CA CYS A 134 -17.58 -6.95 -23.26
C CYS A 134 -18.87 -7.73 -23.51
N LYS A 135 -19.88 -7.07 -24.10
CA LYS A 135 -21.13 -7.72 -24.49
C LYS A 135 -20.77 -8.85 -25.48
N LYS A 136 -20.96 -10.11 -25.06
CA LYS A 136 -20.77 -11.23 -25.98
C LYS A 136 -21.79 -11.08 -27.12
N PRO A 137 -21.38 -11.31 -28.38
CA PRO A 137 -22.33 -11.32 -29.48
C PRO A 137 -23.42 -12.34 -29.18
N HIS A 138 -24.66 -12.02 -29.55
CA HIS A 138 -25.74 -12.96 -29.38
C HIS A 138 -25.54 -14.11 -30.37
N LEU A 139 -25.18 -15.29 -29.86
CA LEU A 139 -24.98 -16.48 -30.67
C LEU A 139 -26.31 -17.23 -30.73
N THR A 140 -26.82 -17.43 -31.94
CA THR A 140 -27.92 -18.37 -32.18
C THR A 140 -27.38 -19.81 -32.12
N ASN A 141 -28.27 -20.78 -31.94
CA ASN A 141 -27.87 -22.20 -31.92
C ASN A 141 -27.10 -22.63 -33.19
N ASN A 142 -27.41 -22.03 -34.33
CA ASN A 142 -26.69 -22.28 -35.58
C ASN A 142 -25.26 -21.74 -35.54
N ASN A 143 -25.06 -20.54 -34.97
CA ASN A 143 -23.73 -19.95 -34.81
C ASN A 143 -22.86 -20.76 -33.85
N LEU A 144 -23.46 -21.29 -32.76
CA LEU A 144 -22.75 -22.15 -31.81
C LEU A 144 -22.30 -23.46 -32.47
N ARG A 145 -23.17 -24.12 -33.23
CA ARG A 145 -22.82 -25.34 -33.97
C ARG A 145 -21.69 -25.09 -34.96
N GLY A 146 -21.77 -24.01 -35.74
CA GLY A 146 -20.71 -23.63 -36.68
C GLY A 146 -19.37 -23.37 -36.01
N GLN A 147 -19.36 -22.73 -34.83
CA GLN A 147 -18.13 -22.52 -34.06
C GLN A 147 -17.52 -23.82 -33.55
N VAL A 148 -18.35 -24.76 -33.05
CA VAL A 148 -17.89 -26.06 -32.57
C VAL A 148 -17.33 -26.90 -33.73
N GLU A 149 -18.03 -26.97 -34.86
CA GLU A 149 -17.57 -27.70 -36.05
C GLU A 149 -16.26 -27.12 -36.60
N PHE A 150 -16.13 -25.80 -36.65
CA PHE A 150 -14.88 -25.15 -37.06
C PHE A 150 -13.73 -25.48 -36.10
N GLY A 151 -13.95 -25.41 -34.79
CA GLY A 151 -12.95 -25.75 -33.78
C GLY A 151 -12.49 -27.21 -33.89
N LEU A 152 -13.43 -28.14 -34.10
CA LEU A 152 -13.11 -29.57 -34.30
C LEU A 152 -12.29 -29.80 -35.58
N LYS A 153 -12.64 -29.15 -36.69
CA LYS A 153 -11.87 -29.25 -37.94
C LYS A 153 -10.43 -28.74 -37.80
N MET A 154 -10.23 -27.64 -37.07
CA MET A 154 -8.88 -27.13 -36.80
C MET A 154 -8.05 -28.10 -35.96
N LEU A 155 -8.66 -28.71 -34.93
CA LEU A 155 -7.99 -29.70 -34.08
C LEU A 155 -7.62 -31.00 -34.80
N ASP A 156 -8.31 -31.34 -35.88
CA ASP A 156 -7.99 -32.51 -36.70
C ASP A 156 -6.88 -32.21 -37.73
N LEU A 157 -6.77 -30.96 -38.19
CA LEU A 157 -5.64 -30.52 -39.03
C LEU A 157 -4.32 -30.51 -38.27
N ASP A 158 -4.33 -30.16 -36.99
CA ASP A 158 -3.13 -30.16 -36.12
C ASP A 158 -2.62 -31.58 -35.77
N LYS A 159 -3.34 -32.65 -36.12
CA LYS A 159 -2.95 -34.06 -35.86
C LYS A 159 -2.37 -34.78 -37.08
N GLU A 160 -2.48 -34.18 -38.26
CA GLU A 160 -1.99 -34.73 -39.53
C GLU A 160 -0.60 -34.18 -39.91
N GLU A 161 0.03 -33.39 -39.02
CA GLU A 161 1.42 -32.90 -39.10
C GLU A 161 2.33 -33.62 -38.10
#